data_AF-A0A9P6YLA6-F1
#
_entry.id   AF-A0A9P6YLA6-F1
#
_cell.length_a   1.000
_cell.length_b   1.000
_cell.length_c   1.000
_cell.angle_alpha   90.00
_cell.angle_beta   90.00
_cell.angle_gamma   90.00
#
_symmetry.space_group_name_H-M   'P 1'
#
loop_
_entity.id
_entity.type
_entity.pdbx_description
1 polymer ?
#
loop_
_entity_poly.entity_id
_entity_poly.type
_entity_poly.pdbx_seq_one_letter_code
_entity_poly.pdbx_strand_id
1 'polypeptide(L)'
;MKQYILILLLLGSVINLASCFFAPGERIRRKIASKSMAVSSNNSTLPEKYGPFFYDQPVDHFLENSTTFKHRYWANTEWYQPGGPVLIYNAGETAADQRSFLVIDSFMAELTKSLNGIIIVMEHRFYGLSLPSSNFTAKELATLNTAQALEDIASFIRYVKVKIP
;
A
#
# COMPACT_ATOMS: atom_id res chain seq x y z
N MET A 1 51.45 -24.02 -13.61
CA MET A 1 50.70 -22.92 -14.29
C MET A 1 49.18 -22.97 -14.11
N LYS A 2 48.51 -24.13 -14.04
CA LYS A 2 47.03 -24.19 -13.91
C LYS A 2 46.47 -23.83 -12.51
N GLN A 3 47.22 -23.97 -11.42
CA GLN A 3 46.74 -23.66 -10.06
C GLN A 3 46.64 -22.16 -9.74
N TYR A 4 47.50 -21.32 -10.33
CA TYR A 4 47.48 -19.87 -10.09
C TYR A 4 46.32 -19.15 -10.81
N ILE A 5 45.86 -19.72 -11.94
CA ILE A 5 44.72 -19.17 -12.71
C ILE A 5 43.41 -19.30 -11.93
N LEU A 6 43.24 -20.38 -11.14
CA LEU A 6 42.02 -20.60 -10.36
C LEU A 6 41.94 -19.64 -9.13
N ILE A 7 43.08 -19.30 -8.54
CA ILE A 7 43.17 -18.37 -7.40
C ILE A 7 42.91 -16.92 -7.85
N LEU A 8 43.40 -16.53 -9.03
CA LEU A 8 43.12 -15.20 -9.62
C LEU A 8 41.64 -15.00 -10.01
N LEU A 9 40.94 -16.07 -10.42
CA LEU A 9 39.50 -16.00 -10.73
C LEU A 9 38.62 -15.92 -9.47
N LEU A 10 39.05 -16.50 -8.34
CA LEU A 10 38.32 -16.44 -7.06
C LEU A 10 38.51 -15.09 -6.33
N LEU A 11 39.64 -14.41 -6.50
CA LEU A 11 39.88 -13.08 -5.92
C LEU A 11 39.19 -11.94 -6.71
N GLY A 12 38.90 -12.16 -8.00
CA GLY A 12 38.21 -11.18 -8.86
C GLY A 12 36.71 -11.01 -8.55
N SER A 13 36.06 -11.98 -7.90
CA SER A 13 34.61 -11.91 -7.59
C SER A 13 34.29 -11.15 -6.30
N VAL A 14 35.28 -10.89 -5.43
CA VAL A 14 35.07 -10.20 -4.15
C VAL A 14 35.12 -8.68 -4.29
N ILE A 15 35.77 -8.15 -5.33
CA ILE A 15 36.00 -6.70 -5.49
C ILE A 15 34.77 -5.97 -6.08
N ASN A 16 33.79 -6.68 -6.65
CA ASN A 16 32.59 -6.06 -7.24
C ASN A 16 31.41 -5.83 -6.29
N LEU A 17 31.52 -6.13 -4.99
CA LEU A 17 30.45 -5.84 -4.02
C LEU A 17 30.62 -4.52 -3.24
N ALA A 18 31.80 -3.91 -3.25
CA ALA A 18 32.09 -2.76 -2.39
C ALA A 18 31.70 -1.39 -2.99
N SER A 19 31.47 -1.30 -4.30
CA SER A 19 31.15 -0.04 -4.98
C SER A 19 29.66 0.36 -4.93
N CYS A 20 28.78 -0.47 -4.38
CA CYS A 20 27.35 -0.12 -4.24
C CYS A 20 27.01 0.64 -2.94
N PHE A 21 27.98 0.86 -2.04
CA PHE A 21 27.72 1.50 -0.74
C PHE A 21 27.96 3.02 -0.69
N PHE A 22 28.43 3.61 -1.79
CA PHE A 22 28.81 5.03 -1.83
C PHE A 22 28.16 5.79 -3.01
N ALA A 23 26.89 5.49 -3.32
CA ALA A 23 26.09 6.43 -4.09
C ALA A 23 25.81 7.68 -3.21
N PRO A 24 25.96 8.91 -3.72
CA PRO A 24 25.64 10.14 -2.97
C PRO A 24 24.20 10.17 -2.44
N GLY A 25 23.28 9.41 -3.04
CA GLY A 25 21.89 9.24 -2.62
C GLY A 25 21.68 8.27 -1.44
N GLU A 26 22.61 7.38 -1.11
CA GLU A 26 22.40 6.34 -0.08
C GLU A 26 22.32 6.93 1.33
N ARG A 27 23.01 8.06 1.58
CA ARG A 27 22.91 8.80 2.86
C ARG A 27 21.55 9.48 3.01
N ILE A 28 21.01 10.03 1.92
CA ILE A 28 19.68 10.64 1.90
C ILE A 28 18.62 9.55 2.07
N ARG A 29 18.73 8.45 1.31
CA ARG A 29 17.87 7.27 1.44
C ARG A 29 17.90 6.69 2.85
N ARG A 30 19.08 6.57 3.49
CA ARG A 30 19.20 6.12 4.89
C ARG A 30 18.58 7.09 5.88
N LYS A 31 18.72 8.41 5.70
CA LYS A 31 18.05 9.41 6.55
C LYS A 31 16.52 9.39 6.37
N ILE A 32 16.03 9.21 5.14
CA ILE A 32 14.61 9.09 4.85
C ILE A 32 14.06 7.77 5.42
N ALA A 33 14.77 6.66 5.25
CA ALA A 33 14.41 5.36 5.80
C ALA A 33 14.46 5.36 7.33
N SER A 34 15.46 5.99 7.96
CA SER A 34 15.52 6.09 9.43
C SER A 34 14.44 7.00 9.99
N LYS A 35 14.06 8.07 9.27
CA LYS A 35 12.92 8.91 9.63
C LYS A 35 11.60 8.15 9.46
N SER A 36 11.44 7.37 8.38
CA SER A 36 10.30 6.47 8.16
C SER A 36 10.21 5.38 9.24
N MET A 37 11.32 4.80 9.66
CA MET A 37 11.37 3.81 10.76
C MET A 37 11.11 4.46 12.13
N ALA A 38 11.59 5.67 12.38
CA ALA A 38 11.29 6.40 13.61
C ALA A 38 9.83 6.91 13.67
N VAL A 39 9.20 7.16 12.51
CA VAL A 39 7.75 7.38 12.41
C VAL A 39 6.99 6.08 12.69
N SER A 40 7.53 4.92 12.29
CA SER A 40 6.95 3.61 12.59
C SER A 40 7.08 3.18 14.06
N SER A 41 7.95 3.80 14.86
CA SER A 41 8.15 3.43 16.28
C SER A 41 7.24 4.16 17.26
N ASN A 42 6.46 5.14 16.80
CA ASN A 42 5.32 5.62 17.57
C ASN A 42 4.12 4.79 17.15
N ASN A 43 3.65 3.96 18.08
CA ASN A 43 2.35 3.29 18.01
C ASN A 43 1.21 4.34 18.16
N SER A 44 1.29 5.46 17.42
CA SER A 44 0.21 6.42 17.30
C SER A 44 -0.84 5.77 16.40
N THR A 45 -1.66 4.94 17.01
CA THR A 45 -2.90 4.46 16.41
C THR A 45 -3.65 5.68 15.90
N LEU A 46 -3.89 5.71 14.59
CA LEU A 46 -4.66 6.76 13.95
C LEU A 46 -6.00 6.92 14.69
N PRO A 47 -6.52 8.15 14.91
CA PRO A 47 -7.83 8.31 15.54
C PRO A 47 -8.90 7.49 14.82
N GLU A 48 -9.75 6.81 15.59
CA GLU A 48 -10.76 5.86 15.08
C GLU A 48 -11.69 6.47 14.02
N LYS A 49 -11.92 7.78 14.08
CA LYS A 49 -12.69 8.54 13.07
C LYS A 49 -12.17 8.40 11.64
N TYR A 50 -10.91 7.99 11.45
CA TYR A 50 -10.30 7.80 10.15
C TYR A 50 -10.25 6.32 9.70
N GLY A 51 -10.64 5.37 10.56
CA GLY A 51 -10.65 3.94 10.29
C GLY A 51 -9.87 3.10 11.31
N PRO A 52 -9.71 1.79 11.06
CA PRO A 52 -10.06 1.10 9.82
C PRO A 52 -11.56 0.96 9.59
N PHE A 53 -11.99 1.16 8.35
CA PHE A 53 -13.31 0.85 7.86
C PHE A 53 -13.26 -0.38 6.96
N PHE A 54 -14.42 -1.02 6.75
CA PHE A 54 -14.54 -2.21 5.92
C PHE A 54 -15.74 -2.07 4.98
N TYR A 55 -15.54 -2.51 3.74
CA TYR A 55 -16.56 -2.60 2.71
C TYR A 55 -16.64 -4.04 2.20
N ASP A 56 -17.86 -4.51 1.87
CA ASP A 56 -18.04 -5.83 1.28
C ASP A 56 -17.75 -5.79 -0.22
N GLN A 57 -16.67 -6.47 -0.63
CA GLN A 57 -16.20 -6.51 -2.01
C GLN A 57 -16.38 -7.92 -2.58
N PRO A 58 -16.82 -8.09 -3.84
CA PRO A 58 -16.82 -9.39 -4.51
C PRO A 58 -15.44 -10.03 -4.54
N VAL A 59 -15.36 -11.34 -4.26
CA VAL A 59 -14.11 -12.12 -4.41
C VAL A 59 -13.69 -12.18 -5.87
N ASP A 60 -14.67 -12.32 -6.77
CA ASP A 60 -14.50 -12.36 -8.21
C ASP A 60 -15.52 -11.43 -8.87
N HIS A 61 -15.05 -10.34 -9.49
CA HIS A 61 -15.88 -9.34 -10.18
C HIS A 61 -16.45 -9.82 -11.52
N PHE A 62 -15.89 -10.88 -12.08
CA PHE A 62 -16.25 -11.40 -13.40
C PHE A 62 -17.16 -12.63 -13.32
N LEU A 63 -17.48 -13.08 -12.11
CA LEU A 63 -18.39 -14.18 -11.84
C LEU A 63 -19.74 -13.65 -11.35
N GLU A 64 -20.83 -14.11 -11.95
CA GLU A 64 -22.17 -13.84 -11.44
C GLU A 64 -22.38 -14.48 -10.05
N ASN A 65 -22.99 -13.73 -9.11
CA ASN A 65 -23.26 -14.17 -7.74
C ASN A 65 -22.02 -14.58 -6.94
N SER A 66 -20.91 -13.86 -7.15
CA SER A 66 -19.69 -14.03 -6.37
C SER A 66 -19.91 -13.77 -4.88
N THR A 67 -19.24 -14.54 -4.02
CA THR A 67 -19.19 -14.27 -2.59
C THR A 67 -18.42 -12.98 -2.32
N THR A 68 -18.55 -12.41 -1.12
CA THR A 68 -17.86 -11.18 -0.74
C THR A 68 -16.84 -11.41 0.37
N PHE A 69 -15.88 -10.49 0.46
CA PHE A 69 -14.93 -10.40 1.56
C PHE A 69 -14.86 -8.96 2.10
N LYS A 70 -14.35 -8.80 3.32
CA LYS A 70 -14.18 -7.49 3.95
C LYS A 70 -12.92 -6.80 3.42
N HIS A 71 -13.10 -5.75 2.66
CA HIS A 71 -12.04 -4.93 2.09
C HIS A 71 -11.78 -3.72 2.98
N ARG A 72 -10.57 -3.63 3.54
CA ARG A 72 -10.18 -2.63 4.53
C ARG A 72 -9.72 -1.31 3.89
N TYR A 73 -10.11 -0.18 4.48
CA TYR A 73 -9.65 1.15 4.05
C TYR A 73 -9.64 2.16 5.22
N TRP A 74 -8.98 3.30 5.00
CA TRP A 74 -9.00 4.48 5.87
C TRP A 74 -9.44 5.69 5.05
N ALA A 75 -10.11 6.64 5.69
CA ALA A 75 -10.59 7.84 5.01
C ALA A 75 -10.48 9.07 5.91
N ASN A 76 -10.17 10.22 5.31
CA ASN A 76 -10.28 11.52 5.98
C ASN A 76 -11.15 12.45 5.12
N THR A 77 -12.27 12.87 5.70
CA THR A 77 -13.29 13.71 5.07
C THR A 77 -13.36 15.12 5.65
N GLU A 78 -12.47 15.47 6.58
CA GLU A 78 -12.55 16.72 7.36
C GLU A 78 -12.38 17.99 6.51
N TRP A 79 -11.74 17.86 5.35
CA TRP A 79 -11.47 18.99 4.46
C TRP A 79 -12.47 19.08 3.31
N TYR A 80 -13.44 18.18 3.25
CA TYR A 80 -14.35 18.11 2.12
C TYR A 80 -15.28 19.33 2.06
N GLN A 81 -15.38 19.91 0.87
CA GLN A 81 -16.43 20.85 0.51
C GLN A 81 -17.20 20.31 -0.71
N PRO A 82 -18.48 20.67 -0.88
CA PRO A 82 -19.26 20.23 -2.03
C PRO A 82 -18.55 20.49 -3.36
N GLY A 83 -18.35 19.44 -4.16
CA GLY A 83 -17.64 19.49 -5.44
C GLY A 83 -16.14 19.18 -5.37
N GLY A 84 -15.58 18.97 -4.16
CA GLY A 84 -14.20 18.51 -3.99
C GLY A 84 -13.96 17.08 -4.50
N PRO A 85 -12.73 16.75 -4.94
CA PRO A 85 -12.41 15.44 -5.47
C PRO A 85 -12.19 14.39 -4.38
N VAL A 86 -12.20 13.11 -4.77
CA VAL A 86 -11.74 11.99 -3.93
C VAL A 86 -10.38 11.53 -4.44
N LEU A 87 -9.37 11.55 -3.58
CA LEU A 87 -8.03 11.06 -3.86
C LEU A 87 -7.86 9.68 -3.23
N ILE A 88 -7.68 8.65 -4.06
CA ILE A 88 -7.53 7.27 -3.61
C ILE A 88 -6.06 6.86 -3.73
N TYR A 89 -5.48 6.42 -2.63
CA TYR A 89 -4.17 5.80 -2.56
C TYR A 89 -4.33 4.29 -2.35
N ASN A 90 -3.90 3.49 -3.33
CA ASN A 90 -3.83 2.03 -3.18
C ASN A 90 -2.54 1.66 -2.43
N ALA A 91 -2.67 0.91 -1.32
CA ALA A 91 -1.54 0.55 -0.47
C ALA A 91 -0.49 -0.35 -1.15
N GLY A 92 -0.85 -1.05 -2.23
CA GLY A 92 0.03 -2.01 -2.90
C GLY A 92 0.23 -3.28 -2.07
N GLU A 93 1.40 -3.91 -2.19
CA GLU A 93 1.69 -5.25 -1.68
C GLU A 93 2.03 -5.28 -0.18
N THR A 94 1.18 -4.68 0.64
CA THR A 94 1.41 -4.47 2.07
C THR A 94 0.09 -4.33 2.83
N ALA A 95 0.13 -4.56 4.14
CA ALA A 95 -0.97 -4.14 5.00
C ALA A 95 -1.07 -2.60 4.96
N ALA A 96 -2.29 -2.08 4.78
CA ALA A 96 -2.56 -0.65 4.63
C ALA A 96 -2.53 0.10 5.97
N ASP A 97 -2.61 -0.57 7.12
CA ASP A 97 -2.35 0.05 8.42
C ASP A 97 -0.95 0.70 8.49
N GLN A 98 0.05 0.08 7.86
CA GLN A 98 1.41 0.62 7.71
C GLN A 98 1.48 1.92 6.88
N ARG A 99 0.40 2.26 6.15
CA ARG A 99 0.28 3.46 5.30
C ARG A 99 -0.96 4.29 5.66
N SER A 100 -1.67 3.95 6.74
CA SER A 100 -2.92 4.60 7.13
C SER A 100 -2.72 6.08 7.49
N PHE A 101 -1.56 6.43 8.04
CA PHE A 101 -1.18 7.81 8.36
C PHE A 101 -1.19 8.75 7.15
N LEU A 102 -1.12 8.23 5.92
CA LEU A 102 -1.15 9.06 4.71
C LEU A 102 -2.45 9.86 4.57
N VAL A 103 -3.55 9.47 5.23
CA VAL A 103 -4.81 10.24 5.23
C VAL A 103 -4.74 11.54 6.06
N ILE A 104 -3.71 11.70 6.90
CA ILE A 104 -3.50 12.90 7.72
C ILE A 104 -2.17 13.61 7.45
N ASP A 105 -1.11 12.85 7.16
CA ASP A 105 0.26 13.37 7.08
C ASP A 105 0.98 12.77 5.86
N SER A 106 0.70 13.37 4.70
CA SER A 106 1.37 13.05 3.44
C SER A 106 1.18 14.19 2.43
N PHE A 107 1.97 14.17 1.36
CA PHE A 107 1.73 15.07 0.23
C PHE A 107 0.31 14.91 -0.35
N MET A 108 -0.24 13.69 -0.37
CA MET A 108 -1.61 13.46 -0.81
C MET A 108 -2.62 14.11 0.13
N ALA A 109 -2.38 14.08 1.45
CA ALA A 109 -3.24 14.78 2.43
C ALA A 109 -3.19 16.31 2.24
N GLU A 110 -2.00 16.88 2.04
CA GLU A 110 -1.84 18.30 1.74
C GLU A 110 -2.56 18.70 0.43
N LEU A 111 -2.42 17.87 -0.61
CA LEU A 111 -3.11 18.07 -1.89
C LEU A 111 -4.63 17.99 -1.70
N THR A 112 -5.13 16.97 -1.02
CA THR A 112 -6.57 16.83 -0.71
C THR A 112 -7.10 18.05 0.03
N LYS A 113 -6.36 18.55 1.03
CA LYS A 113 -6.73 19.76 1.76
C LYS A 113 -6.81 20.99 0.85
N SER A 114 -5.84 21.15 -0.06
CA SER A 114 -5.84 22.26 -1.03
C SER A 114 -6.99 22.19 -2.04
N LEU A 115 -7.46 20.98 -2.35
CA LEU A 115 -8.55 20.72 -3.28
C LEU A 115 -9.93 20.64 -2.60
N ASN A 116 -10.00 20.85 -1.28
CA ASN A 116 -11.20 20.65 -0.47
C ASN A 116 -11.85 19.26 -0.68
N GLY A 117 -11.01 18.24 -0.80
CA GLY A 117 -11.41 16.88 -1.16
C GLY A 117 -11.50 15.90 0.00
N ILE A 118 -11.64 14.63 -0.36
CA ILE A 118 -11.53 13.46 0.52
C ILE A 118 -10.26 12.68 0.16
N ILE A 119 -9.56 12.13 1.14
CA ILE A 119 -8.46 11.19 0.92
C ILE A 119 -8.82 9.82 1.47
N ILE A 120 -8.49 8.78 0.71
CA ILE A 120 -8.73 7.38 1.06
C ILE A 120 -7.44 6.60 0.87
N VAL A 121 -7.06 5.81 1.87
CA VAL A 121 -6.03 4.78 1.75
C VAL A 121 -6.74 3.43 1.72
N MET A 122 -6.71 2.77 0.57
CA MET A 122 -7.36 1.50 0.32
C MET A 122 -6.33 0.36 0.37
N GLU A 123 -6.65 -0.71 1.09
CA GLU A 123 -5.81 -1.90 1.11
C GLU A 123 -5.91 -2.64 -0.23
N HIS A 124 -4.85 -3.34 -0.65
CA HIS A 124 -4.94 -4.20 -1.83
C HIS A 124 -5.50 -5.57 -1.43
N ARG A 125 -6.32 -6.21 -2.28
CA ARG A 125 -6.78 -7.60 -2.06
C ARG A 125 -5.61 -8.54 -1.80
N PHE A 126 -5.79 -9.50 -0.90
CA PHE A 126 -4.78 -10.47 -0.41
C PHE A 126 -3.64 -9.89 0.46
N TYR A 127 -3.72 -8.62 0.85
CA TYR A 127 -2.78 -8.02 1.80
C TYR A 127 -3.47 -7.55 3.06
N GLY A 128 -2.73 -7.49 4.17
CA GLY A 128 -3.24 -7.07 5.46
C GLY A 128 -4.41 -7.94 5.94
N LEU A 129 -5.56 -7.32 6.16
CA LEU A 129 -6.79 -7.98 6.58
C LEU A 129 -7.81 -8.13 5.44
N SER A 130 -7.48 -7.66 4.23
CA SER A 130 -8.33 -7.71 3.05
C SER A 130 -8.15 -9.03 2.31
N LEU A 131 -8.57 -10.13 2.94
CA LEU A 131 -8.31 -11.51 2.48
C LEU A 131 -9.59 -12.16 1.91
N PRO A 132 -9.64 -12.44 0.60
CA PRO A 132 -10.76 -13.16 -0.02
C PRO A 132 -10.86 -14.64 0.38
N SER A 133 -9.74 -15.25 0.76
CA SER A 133 -9.68 -16.60 1.35
C SER A 133 -8.67 -16.64 2.49
N SER A 134 -8.88 -17.58 3.43
CA SER A 134 -7.93 -17.91 4.48
C SER A 134 -6.84 -18.90 4.04
N ASN A 135 -7.01 -19.57 2.89
CA ASN A 135 -5.98 -20.43 2.31
C ASN A 135 -5.41 -19.79 1.04
N PHE A 136 -4.14 -20.09 0.77
CA PHE A 136 -3.36 -19.50 -0.34
C PHE A 136 -3.02 -20.56 -1.39
N THR A 137 -3.99 -21.41 -1.73
CA THR A 137 -3.82 -22.39 -2.82
C THR A 137 -3.84 -21.68 -4.18
N ALA A 138 -3.31 -22.32 -5.23
CA ALA A 138 -3.32 -21.75 -6.59
C ALA A 138 -4.74 -21.39 -7.07
N LYS A 139 -5.76 -22.15 -6.64
CA LYS A 139 -7.16 -21.88 -6.97
C LYS A 139 -7.66 -20.60 -6.31
N GLU A 140 -7.31 -20.37 -5.05
CA GLU A 140 -7.78 -19.18 -4.30
C GLU A 140 -7.01 -17.93 -4.71
N LEU A 141 -5.73 -18.08 -5.02
CA LEU A 141 -4.91 -17.00 -5.56
C LEU A 141 -5.26 -16.66 -7.02
N ALA A 142 -6.14 -17.41 -7.69
CA ALA A 142 -6.57 -17.08 -9.05
C ALA A 142 -7.20 -15.68 -9.15
N THR A 143 -7.81 -15.18 -8.06
CA THR A 143 -8.38 -13.84 -7.98
C THR A 143 -7.39 -12.78 -7.46
N LEU A 144 -6.13 -13.14 -7.19
CA LEU A 144 -5.02 -12.20 -6.99
C LEU A 144 -4.42 -11.82 -8.35
N ASN A 145 -5.10 -10.95 -9.07
CA ASN A 145 -4.63 -10.42 -10.34
C ASN A 145 -5.03 -8.95 -10.52
N THR A 146 -4.37 -8.27 -11.45
CA THR A 146 -4.56 -6.83 -11.66
C THR A 146 -5.97 -6.47 -12.14
N ALA A 147 -6.59 -7.30 -12.97
CA ALA A 147 -7.95 -7.03 -13.46
C ALA A 147 -8.96 -6.97 -12.31
N GLN A 148 -8.87 -7.94 -11.40
CA GLN A 148 -9.68 -7.98 -10.19
C GLN A 148 -9.38 -6.81 -9.24
N ALA A 149 -8.10 -6.46 -9.04
CA ALA A 149 -7.71 -5.34 -8.18
C ALA A 149 -8.15 -3.97 -8.73
N LEU A 150 -8.21 -3.81 -10.04
CA LEU A 150 -8.75 -2.60 -10.68
C LEU A 150 -10.27 -2.52 -10.53
N GLU A 151 -10.99 -3.63 -10.69
CA GLU A 151 -12.43 -3.66 -10.43
C GLU A 151 -12.76 -3.46 -8.94
N ASP A 152 -11.88 -3.83 -8.00
CA ASP A 152 -12.05 -3.46 -6.60
C ASP A 152 -12.15 -1.95 -6.41
N ILE A 153 -11.23 -1.21 -7.04
CA ILE A 153 -11.20 0.26 -6.96
C ILE A 153 -12.45 0.83 -7.65
N ALA A 154 -12.81 0.31 -8.82
CA ALA A 154 -13.99 0.77 -9.55
C ALA A 154 -15.30 0.53 -8.77
N SER A 155 -15.46 -0.67 -8.21
CA SER A 155 -16.57 -1.04 -7.33
C SER A 155 -16.62 -0.16 -6.09
N PHE A 156 -15.47 0.06 -5.45
CA PHE A 156 -15.34 0.95 -4.30
C PHE A 156 -15.84 2.37 -4.64
N ILE A 157 -15.41 2.94 -5.76
CA ILE A 157 -15.84 4.27 -6.23
C ILE A 157 -17.37 4.31 -6.46
N ARG A 158 -17.95 3.25 -7.03
CA ARG A 158 -19.39 3.21 -7.36
C ARG A 158 -20.28 3.08 -6.12
N TYR A 159 -19.85 2.32 -5.11
CA TYR A 159 -20.76 1.84 -4.07
C TYR A 159 -20.43 2.31 -2.65
N VAL A 160 -19.18 2.67 -2.36
CA VAL A 160 -18.81 3.06 -1.00
C VAL A 160 -19.30 4.48 -0.72
N LYS A 161 -20.10 4.59 0.34
CA LYS A 161 -20.56 5.88 0.88
C LYS A 161 -19.70 6.25 2.08
N VAL A 162 -18.82 7.22 1.90
CA VAL A 162 -18.01 7.76 2.99
C VAL A 162 -18.83 8.79 3.76
N LYS A 163 -18.76 8.76 5.10
CA LYS A 163 -19.44 9.74 5.95
C LYS A 163 -18.73 11.10 5.85
N ILE A 164 -19.48 12.11 5.45
CA ILE A 164 -19.06 13.52 5.41
C ILE A 164 -19.48 14.16 6.76
N PRO A 165 -18.66 15.07 7.34
CA PRO A 165 -19.04 15.82 8.54
C PRO A 165 -20.31 16.66 8.38
#